data_AF-A0A951KQ25-F1
#
_entry.id   AF-A0A951KQ25-F1
#
_cell.length_a   1.000
_cell.length_b   1.000
_cell.length_c   1.000
_cell.angle_alpha   90.00
_cell.angle_beta   90.00
_cell.angle_gamma   90.00
#
_symmetry.space_group_name_H-M   'P 1'
#
loop_
_entity.id
_entity.type
_entity.pdbx_description
1 polymer ?
#
loop_
_entity_poly.entity_id
_entity_poly.type
_entity_poly.pdbx_seq_one_letter_code
_entity_poly.pdbx_strand_id
1 'polypeptide(L)'
;MNTFTLQIDGHVSLEDKRNNDYRYVPFTLPLPAARLQVSYRYAAASPAEAHEPTVIDLGLFDPRGSEFPGGIGFRGWSGGARSKFMITAEEATPGYLPGPLPAGTYQVLLGLYQIPPGGADYQITIAATLTQEPLPIIAAMDAPAAVVEQAIDTGERFWLRGDWQSHTHHSDAHVTPEQLTAKARALGLDFLAITDYNTI
;
A
#
# COMPACT_ATOMS: atom_id res chain seq x y z
N MET A 1 6.37 20.47 -17.98
CA MET A 1 6.00 19.15 -17.43
C MET A 1 4.85 18.60 -18.25
N ASN A 2 4.98 17.38 -18.77
CA ASN A 2 3.94 16.76 -19.59
C ASN A 2 3.02 15.95 -18.67
N THR A 3 1.71 16.21 -18.70
CA THR A 3 0.74 15.52 -17.83
C THR A 3 0.18 14.30 -18.55
N PHE A 4 0.11 13.17 -17.86
CA PHE A 4 -0.55 11.95 -18.29
C PHE A 4 -1.81 11.73 -17.46
N THR A 5 -2.91 11.34 -18.10
CA THR A 5 -4.14 10.96 -17.41
C THR A 5 -4.80 9.79 -18.13
N LEU A 6 -5.23 8.79 -17.37
CA LEU A 6 -5.91 7.61 -17.86
C LEU A 6 -7.05 7.26 -16.90
N GLN A 7 -8.21 6.94 -17.46
CA GLN A 7 -9.33 6.37 -16.74
C GLN A 7 -9.53 4.94 -17.20
N ILE A 8 -9.76 4.03 -16.26
CA ILE A 8 -10.04 2.62 -16.53
C ILE A 8 -11.31 2.25 -15.78
N ASP A 9 -12.31 1.80 -16.53
CA ASP A 9 -13.56 1.28 -16.00
C ASP A 9 -13.53 -0.24 -16.07
N GLY A 10 -14.16 -0.92 -15.10
CA GLY A 10 -14.20 -2.38 -15.08
C GLY A 10 -15.23 -2.94 -14.11
N HIS A 11 -15.37 -4.26 -14.15
CA HIS A 11 -16.29 -5.04 -13.34
C HIS A 11 -15.56 -6.21 -12.70
N VAL A 12 -15.95 -6.57 -11.48
CA VAL A 12 -15.52 -7.79 -10.78
C VAL A 12 -16.73 -8.53 -10.26
N SER A 13 -16.73 -9.84 -10.47
CA SER A 13 -17.78 -10.76 -10.05
C SER A 13 -17.36 -11.60 -8.83
N LEU A 14 -18.32 -12.31 -8.25
CA LEU A 14 -18.01 -13.36 -7.26
C LEU A 14 -17.14 -14.48 -7.84
N GLU A 15 -17.27 -14.78 -9.13
CA GLU A 15 -16.44 -15.79 -9.79
C GLU A 15 -14.99 -15.31 -9.87
N ASP A 16 -14.76 -14.04 -10.18
CA ASP A 16 -13.42 -13.44 -10.14
C ASP A 16 -12.79 -13.60 -8.76
N LYS A 17 -13.52 -13.23 -7.71
CA LYS A 17 -13.06 -13.41 -6.32
C LYS A 17 -12.75 -14.86 -5.98
N ARG A 18 -13.57 -15.82 -6.43
CA ARG A 18 -13.35 -17.25 -6.18
C ARG A 18 -12.11 -17.78 -6.88
N ASN A 19 -11.80 -17.25 -8.07
CA ASN A 19 -10.64 -17.66 -8.85
C ASN A 19 -9.35 -17.02 -8.31
N ASN A 20 -9.41 -15.76 -7.90
CA ASN A 20 -8.29 -15.03 -7.35
C ASN A 20 -8.80 -13.90 -6.45
N ASP A 21 -8.26 -13.79 -5.23
CA ASP A 21 -8.56 -12.67 -4.34
C ASP A 21 -8.05 -11.32 -4.88
N TYR A 22 -7.27 -11.32 -5.96
CA TYR A 22 -6.68 -10.13 -6.54
C TYR A 22 -7.03 -9.98 -8.02
N ARG A 23 -7.38 -8.75 -8.40
CA ARG A 23 -7.48 -8.30 -9.79
C ARG A 23 -6.34 -7.33 -10.10
N TYR A 24 -5.55 -7.65 -11.11
CA TYR A 24 -4.47 -6.79 -11.62
C TYR A 24 -4.96 -6.02 -12.83
N VAL A 25 -4.85 -4.69 -12.78
CA VAL A 25 -5.29 -3.78 -13.84
C VAL A 25 -4.08 -3.05 -14.41
N PRO A 26 -3.61 -3.42 -15.62
CA PRO A 26 -2.38 -2.85 -16.17
C PRO A 26 -2.59 -1.44 -16.70
N PHE A 27 -1.57 -0.60 -16.56
CA PHE A 27 -1.43 0.64 -17.32
C PHE A 27 0.04 0.91 -17.64
N THR A 28 0.31 1.62 -18.73
CA THR A 28 1.68 1.90 -19.16
C THR A 28 1.96 3.40 -19.08
N LEU A 29 3.00 3.76 -18.32
CA LEU A 29 3.57 5.11 -18.40
C LEU A 29 4.56 5.16 -19.57
N PRO A 30 4.39 6.10 -20.53
CA PRO A 30 5.25 6.17 -21.71
C PRO A 30 6.63 6.76 -21.42
N LEU A 31 6.76 7.49 -20.32
CA LEU A 31 7.99 8.09 -19.81
C LEU A 31 8.05 7.91 -18.30
N PRO A 32 9.23 8.08 -17.67
CA PRO A 32 9.31 8.18 -16.22
C PRO A 32 8.41 9.30 -15.68
N ALA A 33 8.00 9.18 -14.42
CA ALA A 33 7.19 10.19 -13.75
C ALA A 33 7.93 10.81 -12.56
N ALA A 34 7.79 12.12 -12.38
CA ALA A 34 8.17 12.79 -11.13
C ALA A 34 7.11 12.56 -10.04
N ARG A 35 5.85 12.31 -10.44
CA ARG A 35 4.72 12.11 -9.55
C ARG A 35 3.71 11.18 -10.20
N LEU A 36 3.21 10.21 -9.45
CA LEU A 36 2.08 9.35 -9.80
C LEU A 36 0.99 9.47 -8.74
N GLN A 37 -0.25 9.66 -9.16
CA GLN A 37 -1.42 9.63 -8.32
C GLN A 37 -2.42 8.64 -8.91
N VAL A 38 -2.94 7.75 -8.07
CA VAL A 38 -3.99 6.80 -8.44
C VAL A 38 -5.14 6.96 -7.46
N SER A 39 -6.35 6.98 -7.99
CA SER A 39 -7.58 6.98 -7.20
C SER A 39 -8.58 6.04 -7.84
N TYR A 40 -9.54 5.59 -7.06
CA TYR A 40 -10.61 4.74 -7.53
C TYR A 40 -11.91 5.03 -6.80
N ARG A 41 -12.99 4.62 -7.43
CA ARG A 41 -14.30 4.45 -6.81
C ARG A 41 -14.87 3.13 -7.25
N TYR A 42 -15.73 2.55 -6.43
CA TYR A 42 -16.47 1.35 -6.77
C TYR A 42 -17.84 1.36 -6.09
N ALA A 43 -18.74 0.56 -6.62
CA ALA A 43 -20.06 0.32 -6.06
C ALA A 43 -20.53 -1.09 -6.45
N ALA A 44 -21.51 -1.62 -5.71
CA ALA A 44 -22.26 -2.78 -6.17
C ALA A 44 -22.83 -2.50 -7.57
N ALA A 45 -22.72 -3.48 -8.48
CA ALA A 45 -23.17 -3.32 -9.86
C ALA A 45 -24.71 -3.18 -9.95
N SER A 46 -25.43 -3.81 -9.02
CA SER A 46 -26.88 -3.68 -8.90
C SER A 46 -27.26 -2.64 -7.85
N PRO A 47 -28.11 -1.65 -8.18
CA PRO A 47 -28.68 -0.73 -7.19
C PRO A 47 -29.47 -1.44 -6.09
N ALA A 48 -30.05 -2.61 -6.37
CA ALA A 48 -30.77 -3.41 -5.37
C ALA A 48 -29.85 -3.98 -4.29
N GLU A 49 -28.55 -4.08 -4.58
CA GLU A 49 -27.51 -4.59 -3.69
C GLU A 49 -26.63 -3.45 -3.15
N ALA A 50 -27.03 -2.19 -3.31
CA ALA A 50 -26.23 -1.04 -2.86
C ALA A 50 -25.99 -1.01 -1.33
N HIS A 51 -26.79 -1.76 -0.56
CA HIS A 51 -26.63 -1.93 0.88
C HIS A 51 -25.74 -3.12 1.27
N GLU A 52 -25.41 -4.00 0.32
CA GLU A 52 -24.50 -5.12 0.56
C GLU A 52 -23.08 -4.59 0.74
N PRO A 53 -22.29 -5.17 1.67
CA PRO A 53 -20.93 -4.73 1.88
C PRO A 53 -20.11 -5.01 0.62
N THR A 54 -19.58 -3.93 0.05
CA THR A 54 -18.63 -3.99 -1.06
C THR A 54 -17.33 -3.41 -0.55
N VAL A 55 -16.26 -4.20 -0.60
CA VAL A 55 -14.92 -3.77 -0.18
C VAL A 55 -13.94 -4.26 -1.22
N ILE A 56 -13.41 -3.31 -1.97
CA ILE A 56 -12.29 -3.50 -2.89
C ILE A 56 -11.13 -2.69 -2.32
N ASP A 57 -9.97 -3.30 -2.19
CA ASP A 57 -8.76 -2.65 -1.69
C ASP A 57 -7.91 -2.10 -2.85
N LEU A 58 -7.02 -1.14 -2.57
CA LEU A 58 -6.17 -0.50 -3.56
C LEU A 58 -4.68 -0.69 -3.29
N GLY A 59 -3.92 -1.17 -4.26
CA GLY A 59 -2.47 -1.31 -4.23
C GLY A 59 -1.80 -1.04 -5.58
N LEU A 60 -0.48 -1.14 -5.63
CA LEU A 60 0.30 -0.89 -6.84
C LEU A 60 1.54 -1.79 -6.91
N PHE A 61 1.75 -2.37 -8.09
CA PHE A 61 3.06 -2.85 -8.53
C PHE A 61 3.60 -1.98 -9.66
N ASP A 62 4.91 -1.77 -9.66
CA ASP A 62 5.63 -1.07 -10.72
C ASP A 62 6.22 -2.04 -11.76
N PRO A 63 6.89 -1.52 -12.82
CA PRO A 63 7.40 -2.34 -13.92
C PRO A 63 8.44 -3.40 -13.55
N ARG A 64 8.95 -3.41 -12.31
CA ARG A 64 9.87 -4.46 -11.84
C ARG A 64 9.17 -5.79 -11.59
N GLY A 65 7.83 -5.80 -11.58
CA GLY A 65 7.02 -7.02 -11.60
C GLY A 65 6.15 -7.23 -10.36
N SER A 66 5.10 -8.04 -10.55
CA SER A 66 4.04 -8.33 -9.56
C SER A 66 3.95 -9.80 -9.16
N GLU A 67 4.96 -10.61 -9.49
CA GLU A 67 4.97 -12.05 -9.23
C GLU A 67 4.94 -12.36 -7.73
N PHE A 68 4.27 -13.43 -7.31
CA PHE A 68 4.31 -13.89 -5.92
C PHE A 68 4.88 -15.32 -5.82
N PRO A 69 5.79 -15.60 -4.87
CA PRO A 69 6.45 -14.66 -3.97
C PRO A 69 7.56 -13.86 -4.67
N GLY A 70 7.90 -12.66 -4.18
CA GLY A 70 9.09 -11.94 -4.62
C GLY A 70 8.89 -10.86 -5.69
N GLY A 71 7.68 -10.35 -5.85
CA GLY A 71 7.34 -9.22 -6.71
C GLY A 71 8.04 -7.94 -6.24
N ILE A 72 9.27 -7.75 -6.69
CA ILE A 72 10.14 -6.63 -6.30
C ILE A 72 9.59 -5.26 -6.74
N GLY A 73 8.54 -5.24 -7.55
CA GLY A 73 7.83 -4.04 -7.96
C GLY A 73 6.77 -3.56 -6.99
N PHE A 74 6.55 -4.21 -5.83
CA PHE A 74 5.54 -3.76 -4.87
C PHE A 74 5.79 -2.31 -4.43
N ARG A 75 4.76 -1.46 -4.53
CA ARG A 75 4.82 -0.04 -4.16
C ARG A 75 3.91 0.32 -3.00
N GLY A 76 3.11 -0.60 -2.49
CA GLY A 76 2.23 -0.34 -1.37
C GLY A 76 0.79 -0.76 -1.61
N TRP A 77 0.03 -0.68 -0.53
CA TRP A 77 -1.35 -1.13 -0.45
C TRP A 77 -2.06 -0.34 0.66
N SER A 78 -3.25 0.17 0.36
CA SER A 78 -4.09 0.95 1.28
C SER A 78 -5.09 0.10 2.05
N GLY A 79 -5.37 -1.12 1.60
CA GLY A 79 -6.58 -1.84 2.01
C GLY A 79 -7.81 -1.04 1.60
N GLY A 80 -8.83 -1.10 2.45
CA GLY A 80 -10.01 -0.24 2.37
C GLY A 80 -9.82 1.14 3.02
N ALA A 81 -8.63 1.45 3.56
CA ALA A 81 -8.43 2.67 4.34
C ALA A 81 -8.38 3.95 3.49
N ARG A 82 -8.12 3.85 2.18
CA ARG A 82 -7.94 5.01 1.28
C ARG A 82 -8.55 4.78 -0.10
N SER A 83 -9.16 5.84 -0.64
CA SER A 83 -9.65 5.90 -2.03
C SER A 83 -8.65 6.47 -3.03
N LYS A 84 -7.48 6.92 -2.56
CA LYS A 84 -6.42 7.52 -3.39
C LYS A 84 -5.07 7.44 -2.70
N PHE A 85 -4.01 7.42 -3.50
CA PHE A 85 -2.63 7.57 -3.04
C PHE A 85 -1.79 8.35 -4.05
N MET A 86 -0.62 8.77 -3.59
CA MET A 86 0.39 9.49 -4.34
C MET A 86 1.77 8.90 -4.04
N ILE A 87 2.61 8.80 -5.08
CA ILE A 87 4.01 8.43 -4.98
C ILE A 87 4.85 9.43 -5.76
N THR A 88 5.98 9.81 -5.19
CA THR A 88 7.09 10.53 -5.82
C THR A 88 8.39 9.76 -5.52
N ALA A 89 9.54 10.28 -5.95
CA ALA A 89 10.81 9.66 -5.61
C ALA A 89 11.13 9.79 -4.11
N GLU A 90 10.73 10.89 -3.48
CA GLU A 90 11.11 11.24 -2.11
C GLU A 90 10.00 10.95 -1.08
N GLU A 91 8.74 11.08 -1.50
CA GLU A 91 7.58 10.99 -0.63
C GLU A 91 6.49 10.09 -1.21
N ALA A 92 5.73 9.45 -0.32
CA ALA A 92 4.55 8.67 -0.69
C ALA A 92 3.45 8.81 0.37
N THR A 93 2.22 8.51 -0.03
CA THR A 93 1.10 8.35 0.91
C THR A 93 1.42 7.21 1.88
N PRO A 94 1.16 7.36 3.20
CA PRO A 94 1.35 6.27 4.17
C PRO A 94 0.64 4.98 3.71
N GLY A 95 1.38 3.87 3.77
CA GLY A 95 1.01 2.59 3.14
C GLY A 95 1.68 2.34 1.78
N TYR A 96 2.44 3.31 1.26
CA TYR A 96 3.18 3.21 0.00
C TYR A 96 4.66 3.58 0.14
N LEU A 97 5.47 3.01 -0.74
CA LEU A 97 6.91 3.20 -0.79
C LEU A 97 7.26 4.34 -1.76
N PRO A 98 7.95 5.40 -1.29
CA PRO A 98 8.56 6.37 -2.18
C PRO A 98 9.67 5.70 -3.01
N GLY A 99 10.03 6.34 -4.12
CA GLY A 99 11.11 5.87 -4.98
C GLY A 99 10.87 6.13 -6.45
N PRO A 100 11.88 5.95 -7.30
CA PRO A 100 11.82 6.29 -8.71
C PRO A 100 10.61 5.64 -9.40
N LEU A 101 10.01 6.37 -10.35
CA LEU A 101 8.85 5.92 -11.13
C LEU A 101 9.27 5.76 -12.60
N PRO A 102 9.85 4.61 -12.99
CA PRO A 102 10.27 4.36 -14.36
C PRO A 102 9.10 4.32 -15.34
N ALA A 103 9.40 4.54 -16.62
CA ALA A 103 8.46 4.20 -17.68
C ALA A 103 8.22 2.67 -17.68
N GLY A 104 7.09 2.24 -18.23
CA GLY A 104 6.75 0.83 -18.34
C GLY A 104 5.36 0.51 -17.79
N THR A 105 5.08 -0.78 -17.68
CA THR A 105 3.77 -1.30 -17.28
C THR A 105 3.70 -1.45 -15.77
N TYR A 106 2.77 -0.72 -15.17
CA TYR A 106 2.38 -0.84 -13.78
C TYR A 106 1.13 -1.71 -13.68
N GLN A 107 0.87 -2.26 -12.50
CA GLN A 107 -0.36 -2.97 -12.19
C GLN A 107 -1.04 -2.29 -11.01
N VAL A 108 -2.21 -1.70 -11.24
CA VAL A 108 -3.10 -1.37 -10.11
C VAL A 108 -3.65 -2.68 -9.59
N LEU A 109 -3.48 -2.89 -8.29
CA LEU A 109 -3.86 -4.11 -7.62
C LEU A 109 -5.15 -3.85 -6.85
N LEU A 110 -6.20 -4.59 -7.20
CA LEU A 110 -7.49 -4.53 -6.54
C LEU A 110 -7.68 -5.79 -5.70
N GLY A 111 -7.75 -5.65 -4.37
CA GLY A 111 -8.07 -6.75 -3.47
C GLY A 111 -9.57 -6.95 -3.37
N LEU A 112 -10.07 -8.11 -3.79
CA LEU A 112 -11.50 -8.42 -3.85
C LEU A 112 -11.98 -8.92 -2.49
N TYR A 113 -11.99 -8.08 -1.46
CA TYR A 113 -12.29 -8.52 -0.08
C TYR A 113 -13.76 -8.94 0.08
N GLN A 114 -14.70 -8.07 -0.26
CA GLN A 114 -16.14 -8.34 -0.24
C GLN A 114 -16.78 -7.89 -1.56
N ILE A 115 -17.38 -8.83 -2.28
CA ILE A 115 -18.02 -8.61 -3.58
C ILE A 115 -19.47 -9.10 -3.49
N PRO A 116 -20.48 -8.27 -3.78
CA PRO A 116 -21.88 -8.69 -3.79
C PRO A 116 -22.18 -9.77 -4.84
N PRO A 117 -23.30 -10.51 -4.72
CA PRO A 117 -23.71 -11.50 -5.71
C PRO A 117 -23.78 -11.00 -7.15
N GLY A 118 -24.30 -9.79 -7.38
CA GLY A 118 -24.32 -9.14 -8.69
C GLY A 118 -22.98 -8.55 -9.14
N GLY A 119 -21.92 -8.65 -8.33
CA GLY A 119 -20.61 -8.07 -8.60
C GLY A 119 -20.50 -6.59 -8.23
N ALA A 120 -19.36 -6.00 -8.56
CA ALA A 120 -19.06 -4.60 -8.31
C ALA A 120 -18.38 -3.95 -9.52
N ASP A 121 -18.83 -2.75 -9.85
CA ASP A 121 -18.21 -1.91 -10.87
C ASP A 121 -17.19 -0.98 -10.21
N TYR A 122 -16.06 -0.77 -10.88
CA TYR A 122 -15.03 0.16 -10.43
C TYR A 122 -14.59 1.09 -11.55
N GLN A 123 -14.13 2.27 -11.14
CA GLN A 123 -13.42 3.19 -12.01
C GLN A 123 -12.13 3.63 -11.32
N ILE A 124 -11.01 3.43 -12.01
CA ILE A 124 -9.68 3.89 -11.62
C ILE A 124 -9.33 5.14 -12.43
N THR A 125 -8.76 6.14 -11.77
CA THR A 125 -8.16 7.31 -12.40
C THR A 125 -6.68 7.37 -12.04
N ILE A 126 -5.84 7.40 -13.06
CA ILE A 126 -4.39 7.52 -12.98
C ILE A 126 -4.01 8.90 -13.51
N ALA A 127 -3.25 9.67 -12.73
CA ALA A 127 -2.68 10.93 -13.15
C ALA A 127 -1.17 10.93 -12.85
N ALA A 128 -0.35 11.28 -13.83
CA ALA A 128 1.09 11.35 -13.65
C ALA A 128 1.68 12.64 -14.23
N THR A 129 2.72 13.14 -13.57
CA THR A 129 3.57 14.21 -14.10
C THR A 129 4.80 13.56 -14.70
N LEU A 130 4.85 13.47 -16.02
CA LEU A 130 5.95 12.83 -16.75
C LEU A 130 7.20 13.73 -16.74
N THR A 131 8.36 13.08 -16.71
CA THR A 131 9.67 13.72 -16.74
C THR A 131 10.58 13.04 -17.76
N GLN A 132 11.50 13.82 -18.32
CA GLN A 132 12.64 13.33 -19.10
C GLN A 132 13.95 13.46 -18.34
N GLU A 133 13.91 14.07 -17.15
CA GLU A 133 15.05 14.12 -16.25
C GLU A 133 15.43 12.70 -15.82
N PRO A 134 16.72 12.42 -15.64
CA PRO A 134 17.18 11.17 -15.07
C PRO A 134 16.46 10.92 -13.73
N LEU A 135 15.99 9.69 -13.55
CA LEU A 135 15.43 9.29 -12.27
C LEU A 135 16.51 9.36 -11.18
N PRO A 136 16.18 9.84 -9.97
CA PRO A 136 17.14 9.87 -8.88
C PRO A 136 17.60 8.45 -8.57
N ILE A 137 18.91 8.28 -8.47
CA ILE A 137 19.49 7.06 -7.93
C ILE A 137 19.34 7.17 -6.42
N ILE A 138 18.32 6.52 -5.86
CA ILE A 138 18.25 6.37 -4.42
C ILE A 138 19.31 5.33 -4.07
N ALA A 139 20.39 5.79 -3.43
CA ALA A 139 21.33 4.88 -2.79
C ALA A 139 20.52 3.93 -1.90
N ALA A 140 20.83 2.63 -1.94
CA ALA A 140 20.22 1.69 -1.00
C ALA A 140 20.28 2.34 0.39
N MET A 141 19.14 2.44 1.08
CA MET A 141 19.16 2.87 2.49
C MET A 141 20.25 2.05 3.17
N ASP A 142 21.17 2.71 3.86
CA ASP A 142 22.17 2.00 4.65
C ASP A 142 21.42 0.94 5.43
N ALA A 143 21.89 -0.32 5.33
CA ALA A 143 21.34 -1.39 6.13
C ALA A 143 21.23 -0.86 7.56
N PRO A 144 20.07 -0.99 8.24
CA PRO A 144 19.90 -0.43 9.56
C PRO A 144 21.13 -0.81 10.37
N ALA A 145 21.79 0.20 10.97
CA ALA A 145 23.01 0.00 11.72
C ALA A 145 22.80 -1.22 12.60
N ALA A 146 23.71 -2.20 12.49
CA ALA A 146 23.56 -3.50 13.13
C ALA A 146 22.97 -3.28 14.52
N VAL A 147 21.75 -3.80 14.75
CA VAL A 147 21.09 -3.69 16.05
C VAL A 147 22.12 -4.21 17.03
N VAL A 148 22.64 -3.32 17.88
CA VAL A 148 23.50 -3.75 18.97
C VAL A 148 22.55 -4.57 19.84
N GLU A 149 22.63 -5.89 19.73
CA GLU A 149 21.96 -6.81 20.65
C GLU A 149 22.53 -6.52 22.03
N GLN A 150 21.95 -5.54 22.72
CA GLN A 150 22.07 -5.47 24.15
C GLN A 150 21.21 -6.59 24.68
N ALA A 151 21.86 -7.73 24.92
CA ALA A 151 21.29 -8.76 25.75
C ALA A 151 20.83 -8.08 27.04
N ILE A 152 19.53 -8.12 27.32
CA ILE A 152 19.01 -7.72 28.62
C ILE A 152 19.48 -8.82 29.58
N ASP A 153 20.64 -8.63 30.20
CA ASP A 153 21.16 -9.52 31.23
C ASP A 153 20.35 -9.33 32.51
N THR A 154 19.39 -10.20 32.73
CA THR A 154 18.51 -10.13 33.90
C THR A 154 18.93 -11.05 35.03
N GLY A 155 19.93 -11.93 34.83
CA GLY A 155 20.37 -12.95 35.80
C GLY A 155 19.31 -13.99 36.22
N GLU A 156 18.02 -13.65 36.13
CA GLU A 156 16.83 -14.41 36.50
C GLU A 156 15.76 -14.30 35.39
N ARG A 157 14.86 -15.28 35.29
CA ARG A 157 13.70 -15.20 34.38
C ARG A 157 12.77 -14.09 34.86
N PHE A 158 12.42 -13.17 33.97
CA PHE A 158 11.60 -12.00 34.26
C PHE A 158 10.44 -11.90 33.26
N TRP A 159 9.40 -11.16 33.64
CA TRP A 159 8.27 -10.88 32.78
C TRP A 159 8.46 -9.52 32.10
N LEU A 160 8.21 -9.48 30.79
CA LEU A 160 8.15 -8.25 30.01
C LEU A 160 6.70 -7.93 29.68
N ARG A 161 6.30 -6.67 29.90
CA ARG A 161 4.99 -6.16 29.48
C ARG A 161 5.16 -5.49 28.13
N GLY A 162 4.46 -5.96 27.11
CA GLY A 162 4.48 -5.29 25.82
C GLY A 162 3.27 -5.60 24.98
N ASP A 163 3.27 -4.98 23.81
CA ASP A 163 2.26 -5.15 22.79
C ASP A 163 2.87 -5.81 21.55
N TRP A 164 2.28 -6.92 21.13
CA TRP A 164 2.77 -7.74 20.02
C TRP A 164 2.13 -7.38 18.68
N GLN A 165 1.07 -6.57 18.68
CA GLN A 165 0.36 -6.26 17.46
C GLN A 165 -0.29 -4.88 17.56
N SER A 166 0.33 -3.92 16.87
CA SER A 166 -0.15 -2.56 16.80
C SER A 166 -0.01 -2.00 15.39
N HIS A 167 -0.80 -0.97 15.10
CA HIS A 167 -0.93 -0.39 13.77
C HIS A 167 -0.68 1.12 13.83
N THR A 168 -0.12 1.67 12.74
CA THR A 168 0.09 3.10 12.55
C THR A 168 -0.69 3.59 11.32
N HIS A 169 -0.55 4.87 10.99
CA HIS A 169 -1.09 5.46 9.78
C HIS A 169 -0.56 4.86 8.47
N HIS A 170 0.48 4.01 8.51
CA HIS A 170 0.90 3.20 7.36
C HIS A 170 -0.06 2.03 7.08
N SER A 171 -1.04 1.79 7.95
CA SER A 171 -2.19 0.91 7.72
C SER A 171 -3.51 1.67 7.91
N ASP A 172 -4.31 1.33 8.92
CA ASP A 172 -5.65 1.85 9.18
C ASP A 172 -5.74 2.71 10.46
N ALA A 173 -4.69 2.76 11.28
CA ALA A 173 -4.69 3.57 12.48
C ALA A 173 -4.48 5.06 12.17
N HIS A 174 -4.84 5.93 13.13
CA HIS A 174 -4.74 7.38 12.99
C HIS A 174 -3.47 7.99 13.62
N VAL A 175 -2.53 7.16 14.09
CA VAL A 175 -1.34 7.60 14.83
C VAL A 175 -0.06 7.34 14.05
N THR A 176 0.94 8.21 14.21
CA THR A 176 2.28 7.99 13.64
C THR A 176 3.07 6.96 14.46
N PRO A 177 4.12 6.33 13.90
CA PRO A 177 5.04 5.48 14.66
C PRO A 177 5.59 6.16 15.93
N GLU A 178 5.91 7.45 15.85
CA GLU A 178 6.45 8.24 16.98
C GLU A 178 5.39 8.44 18.06
N GLN A 179 4.15 8.75 17.66
CA GLN A 179 3.03 8.90 18.61
C GLN A 179 2.71 7.58 19.30
N LEU A 180 2.69 6.48 18.55
CA LEU A 180 2.45 5.15 19.09
C LEU A 180 3.57 4.73 20.06
N THR A 181 4.83 4.98 19.69
CA THR A 181 6.00 4.73 20.54
C THR A 181 5.96 5.58 21.81
N ALA A 182 5.60 6.87 21.72
CA ALA A 182 5.45 7.74 22.87
C ALA A 182 4.35 7.26 23.81
N LYS A 183 3.22 6.78 23.28
CA LYS A 183 2.13 6.19 24.05
C LYS A 183 2.55 4.90 24.75
N ALA A 184 3.27 4.00 24.06
CA ALA A 184 3.79 2.78 24.65
C ALA A 184 4.72 3.07 25.84
N ARG A 185 5.61 4.07 25.69
CA ARG A 185 6.46 4.55 26.80
C ARG A 185 5.63 5.11 27.96
N ALA A 186 4.62 5.93 27.68
CA ALA A 186 3.74 6.49 28.71
C ALA A 186 2.94 5.43 29.49
N LEU A 187 2.63 4.29 28.83
CA LEU A 187 1.97 3.14 29.45
C LEU A 187 2.93 2.20 30.20
N GLY A 188 4.23 2.47 30.16
CA GLY A 188 5.25 1.62 30.76
C GLY A 188 5.38 0.25 30.10
N LEU A 189 5.25 0.18 28.77
CA LEU A 189 5.57 -1.03 28.01
C LEU A 189 7.08 -1.17 27.85
N ASP A 190 7.58 -2.38 28.04
CA ASP A 190 8.97 -2.76 27.82
C ASP A 190 9.28 -3.03 26.34
N PHE A 191 8.27 -3.45 25.56
CA PHE A 191 8.38 -3.62 24.12
C PHE A 191 7.07 -3.25 23.40
N LEU A 192 7.21 -2.90 22.11
CA LEU A 192 6.13 -2.58 21.20
C LEU A 192 6.48 -3.16 19.81
N ALA A 193 5.60 -3.98 19.26
CA ALA A 193 5.69 -4.45 17.89
C ALA A 193 4.70 -3.68 17.01
N ILE A 194 5.22 -3.03 15.96
CA ILE A 194 4.42 -2.37 14.92
C ILE A 194 4.31 -3.35 13.75
N THR A 195 3.07 -3.70 13.41
CA THR A 195 2.71 -4.74 12.45
C THR A 195 1.74 -4.17 11.42
N ASP A 196 2.11 -3.07 10.78
CA ASP A 196 1.33 -2.49 9.68
C ASP A 196 1.14 -3.50 8.55
N TYR A 197 0.01 -3.41 7.84
CA TYR A 197 -0.36 -4.44 6.85
C TYR A 197 0.64 -4.59 5.71
N ASN A 198 1.34 -3.52 5.32
CA ASN A 198 1.95 -3.44 3.98
C ASN A 198 3.35 -2.84 3.93
N THR A 199 3.58 -1.73 4.62
CA THR A 199 4.84 -0.98 4.56
C THR A 199 5.16 -0.39 5.92
N ILE A 200 6.41 -0.47 6.35
CA ILE A 200 6.99 0.23 7.51
C ILE A 200 8.20 1.00 7.00
#